data_AF-A0AA35YEI8-F1
#
_entry.id   AF-A0AA35YEI8-F1
#
_cell.length_a   1.000
_cell.length_b   1.000
_cell.length_c   1.000
_cell.angle_alpha   90.00
_cell.angle_beta   90.00
_cell.angle_gamma   90.00
#
_symmetry.space_group_name_H-M   'P 1'
#
loop_
_entity.id
_entity.type
_entity.pdbx_description
1 polymer ?
#
loop_
_entity_poly.entity_id
_entity_poly.type
_entity_poly.pdbx_seq_one_letter_code
_entity_poly.pdbx_strand_id
1 'polypeptide(L)'
;MEIGCGSGYIITSLALILKSESNSHSPHFFATDVNPHATNVTRETLEAHGVHAEILTTNITSGLEKRLAGMVDVMVVNPPYVPTPEEEVGGGGLSAAWAGGENGRSVIDRILLVADNLLSDRGWLYMLFLAANDPLQICLEMRDKGYGAKIVVQRSTEEETLHVIKFWREFDGQLEGNEAGSTPKSAPQRGWDFIFSQISRFRETK
;
A
#
# COMPACT_ATOMS: atom_id res chain seq x y z
N MET A 1 -0.65 -9.16 4.22
CA MET A 1 -1.30 -8.33 5.24
C MET A 1 -2.18 -7.30 4.54
N GLU A 2 -3.43 -7.14 4.98
CA GLU A 2 -4.31 -6.05 4.56
C GLU A 2 -4.46 -5.03 5.71
N ILE A 3 -4.39 -3.73 5.39
CA ILE A 3 -4.72 -2.65 6.33
C ILE A 3 -6.01 -1.97 5.85
N GLY A 4 -7.01 -1.89 6.73
CA GLY A 4 -8.35 -1.38 6.42
C GLY A 4 -9.18 -2.41 5.67
N CYS A 5 -9.43 -3.58 6.28
CA CYS A 5 -9.99 -4.73 5.57
C CYS A 5 -11.46 -4.58 5.16
N GLY A 6 -12.24 -3.68 5.78
CA GLY A 6 -13.61 -3.38 5.36
C GLY A 6 -14.50 -4.63 5.27
N SER A 7 -14.93 -4.97 4.05
CA SER A 7 -15.74 -6.16 3.77
C SER A 7 -14.96 -7.48 3.74
N GLY A 8 -13.62 -7.41 3.70
CA GLY A 8 -12.74 -8.57 3.68
C GLY A 8 -12.48 -9.17 2.30
N TYR A 9 -13.02 -8.60 1.22
CA TYR A 9 -12.86 -9.18 -0.12
C TYR A 9 -11.41 -9.20 -0.61
N ILE A 10 -10.60 -8.20 -0.28
CA ILE A 10 -9.21 -8.13 -0.75
C ILE A 10 -8.38 -9.23 -0.05
N ILE A 11 -8.38 -9.31 1.29
CA ILE A 11 -7.65 -10.37 2.01
C ILE A 11 -8.16 -11.76 1.64
N THR A 12 -9.48 -11.94 1.48
CA THR A 12 -10.08 -13.22 1.07
C THR A 12 -9.61 -13.62 -0.32
N SER A 13 -9.63 -12.69 -1.29
CA SER A 13 -9.16 -12.95 -2.65
C SER A 13 -7.67 -13.28 -2.67
N LEU A 14 -6.85 -12.53 -1.92
CA LEU A 14 -5.43 -12.80 -1.80
C LEU A 14 -5.16 -14.19 -1.21
N ALA A 15 -5.94 -14.59 -0.20
CA ALA A 15 -5.82 -15.91 0.41
C ALA A 15 -6.17 -17.04 -0.56
N LEU A 16 -7.24 -16.89 -1.34
CA LEU A 16 -7.63 -17.87 -2.37
C LEU A 16 -6.56 -18.02 -3.45
N ILE A 17 -6.06 -16.90 -3.99
CA ILE A 17 -5.03 -16.88 -5.06
C ILE A 17 -3.73 -17.52 -4.56
N LEU A 18 -3.25 -17.15 -3.37
CA LEU A 18 -1.97 -17.69 -2.89
C LEU A 18 -2.08 -19.14 -2.41
N LYS A 19 -3.24 -19.57 -1.92
CA LYS A 19 -3.48 -20.97 -1.54
C LYS A 19 -3.43 -21.90 -2.75
N SER A 20 -3.88 -21.47 -3.93
CA SER A 20 -3.81 -22.31 -5.14
C SER A 20 -2.38 -22.48 -5.69
N GLU A 21 -1.49 -21.53 -5.40
CA GLU A 21 -0.10 -21.54 -5.89
C GLU A 21 0.90 -22.22 -4.93
N SER A 22 0.50 -22.43 -3.67
CA SER A 22 1.42 -22.83 -2.59
C SER A 22 1.52 -24.35 -2.46
N ASN A 23 2.53 -24.96 -3.11
CA ASN A 23 2.81 -26.40 -2.99
C ASN A 23 3.71 -26.78 -1.79
N SER A 24 4.35 -25.81 -1.11
CA SER A 24 5.35 -26.13 -0.06
C SER A 24 5.30 -25.28 1.20
N HIS A 25 4.73 -24.07 1.17
CA HIS A 25 4.60 -23.21 2.35
C HIS A 25 3.27 -22.44 2.29
N SER A 26 2.44 -22.56 3.33
CA SER A 26 1.22 -21.78 3.43
C SER A 26 1.56 -20.35 3.87
N PRO A 27 1.13 -19.30 3.16
CA PRO A 27 1.25 -17.93 3.64
C PRO A 27 0.44 -17.72 4.92
N HIS A 28 0.90 -16.78 5.75
CA HIS A 28 0.14 -16.28 6.88
C HIS A 28 -0.55 -14.97 6.51
N PHE A 29 -1.86 -14.91 6.73
CA PHE A 29 -2.68 -13.76 6.41
C PHE A 29 -3.02 -12.99 7.68
N PHE A 30 -2.86 -11.67 7.62
CA PHE A 30 -3.26 -10.73 8.65
C PHE A 30 -4.14 -9.66 8.00
N ALA A 31 -5.21 -9.24 8.68
CA ALA A 31 -6.02 -8.11 8.29
C ALA A 31 -6.34 -7.23 9.50
N THR A 32 -6.28 -5.91 9.32
CA THR A 32 -6.63 -4.95 10.37
C THR A 32 -7.73 -4.01 9.91
N ASP A 33 -8.57 -3.56 10.83
CA ASP A 33 -9.49 -2.45 10.60
C ASP A 33 -9.74 -1.71 11.92
N VAL A 34 -10.00 -0.41 11.86
CA VAL A 34 -10.36 0.37 13.04
C VAL A 34 -11.82 0.12 13.45
N ASN A 35 -12.67 -0.25 12.49
CA ASN A 35 -14.09 -0.49 12.69
C ASN A 35 -14.34 -1.96 13.11
N PRO A 36 -14.87 -2.22 14.32
CA PRO A 36 -15.17 -3.58 14.76
C PRO A 36 -16.24 -4.29 13.90
N HIS A 37 -17.12 -3.54 13.24
CA HIS A 37 -18.08 -4.15 12.30
C HIS A 37 -17.37 -4.67 11.04
N ALA A 38 -16.40 -3.93 10.51
CA ALA A 38 -15.60 -4.36 9.37
C ALA A 38 -14.80 -5.64 9.68
N THR A 39 -14.20 -5.71 10.87
CA THR A 39 -13.50 -6.95 11.27
C THR A 39 -14.45 -8.13 11.44
N ASN A 40 -15.68 -7.92 11.91
CA ASN A 40 -16.68 -8.98 11.98
C ASN A 40 -17.11 -9.46 10.58
N VAL A 41 -17.47 -8.53 9.68
CA VAL A 41 -17.84 -8.86 8.29
C VAL A 41 -16.70 -9.56 7.57
N THR A 42 -15.46 -9.13 7.80
CA THR A 42 -14.28 -9.79 7.22
C THR A 42 -14.15 -11.24 7.67
N ARG A 43 -14.44 -11.56 8.94
CA ARG A 43 -14.44 -12.96 9.43
C ARG A 43 -15.51 -13.79 8.72
N GLU A 44 -16.73 -13.25 8.58
CA GLU A 44 -17.82 -13.92 7.87
C GLU A 44 -17.47 -14.16 6.39
N THR A 45 -16.87 -13.18 5.72
CA THR A 45 -16.40 -13.31 4.33
C THR A 45 -15.34 -14.41 4.20
N LEU A 46 -14.36 -14.46 5.10
CA LEU A 46 -13.31 -15.49 5.11
C LEU A 46 -13.91 -16.90 5.34
N GLU A 47 -14.82 -17.02 6.30
CA GLU A 47 -15.51 -18.28 6.62
C GLU A 47 -16.33 -18.79 5.43
N ALA A 48 -17.10 -17.91 4.78
CA ALA A 48 -17.90 -18.25 3.60
C ALA A 48 -17.06 -18.78 2.42
N HIS A 49 -15.76 -18.45 2.37
CA HIS A 49 -14.84 -18.88 1.32
C HIS A 49 -13.84 -19.96 1.77
N GLY A 50 -13.95 -20.46 3.01
CA GLY A 50 -13.09 -21.54 3.52
C GLY A 50 -11.59 -21.17 3.58
N VAL A 51 -11.30 -19.90 3.87
CA VAL A 51 -9.94 -19.36 4.05
C VAL A 51 -9.80 -18.71 5.43
N HIS A 52 -8.57 -18.46 5.86
CA HIS A 52 -8.27 -17.96 7.20
C HIS A 52 -7.28 -16.80 7.15
N ALA A 53 -7.51 -15.80 8.01
CA ALA A 53 -6.58 -14.73 8.32
C ALA A 53 -6.72 -14.34 9.80
N GLU A 54 -5.61 -13.89 10.40
CA GLU A 54 -5.61 -13.25 11.71
C GLU A 54 -6.23 -11.85 11.61
N ILE A 55 -7.36 -11.62 12.26
CA ILE A 55 -8.12 -10.37 12.17
C ILE A 55 -8.03 -9.56 13.46
N LEU A 56 -7.53 -8.33 13.39
CA LEU A 56 -7.38 -7.44 14.54
C LEU A 56 -8.15 -6.13 14.35
N THR A 57 -8.97 -5.77 15.33
CA THR A 57 -9.58 -4.43 15.41
C THR A 57 -8.56 -3.47 16.01
N THR A 58 -7.90 -2.65 15.19
CA THR A 58 -6.82 -1.75 15.63
C THR A 58 -6.62 -0.57 14.67
N ASN A 59 -5.93 0.48 15.15
CA ASN A 59 -5.56 1.65 14.33
C ASN A 59 -4.33 1.32 13.48
N ILE A 60 -4.50 1.23 12.15
CA ILE A 60 -3.49 0.84 11.17
C ILE A 60 -2.89 -0.53 11.52
N THR A 61 -1.86 -0.57 12.36
CA THR A 61 -1.20 -1.81 12.82
C THR A 61 -0.90 -1.82 14.31
N SER A 62 -1.48 -0.89 15.08
CA SER A 62 -1.12 -0.65 16.48
C SER A 62 -1.08 -1.95 17.29
N GLY A 63 0.09 -2.24 17.86
CA GLY A 63 0.35 -3.44 18.66
C GLY A 63 1.05 -4.58 17.90
N LEU A 64 1.15 -4.48 16.57
CA LEU A 64 1.82 -5.45 15.72
C LEU A 64 3.22 -5.01 15.28
N GLU A 65 3.55 -3.72 15.41
CA GLU A 65 4.69 -3.12 14.72
C GLU A 65 6.02 -3.78 15.09
N LYS A 66 6.22 -4.06 16.37
CA LYS A 66 7.45 -4.71 16.85
C LYS A 66 7.53 -6.19 16.45
N ARG A 67 6.39 -6.86 16.35
CA ARG A 67 6.34 -8.31 16.09
C ARG A 67 6.41 -8.64 14.61
N LEU A 68 6.00 -7.71 13.75
CA LEU A 68 5.97 -7.87 12.30
C LEU A 68 7.01 -7.00 11.57
N ALA A 69 7.90 -6.31 12.30
CA ALA A 69 8.96 -5.49 11.70
C ALA A 69 9.82 -6.32 10.74
N GLY A 70 9.92 -5.88 9.48
CA GLY A 70 10.66 -6.58 8.43
C GLY A 70 10.13 -7.97 8.04
N MET A 71 8.89 -8.33 8.42
CA MET A 71 8.32 -9.67 8.20
C MET A 71 7.18 -9.71 7.17
N VAL A 72 6.71 -8.56 6.69
CA VAL A 72 5.57 -8.50 5.77
C VAL A 72 6.05 -8.55 4.32
N ASP A 73 5.84 -9.68 3.66
CA ASP A 73 6.22 -9.85 2.24
C ASP A 73 5.23 -9.20 1.26
N VAL A 74 3.95 -9.13 1.63
CA VAL A 74 2.92 -8.46 0.82
C VAL A 74 2.00 -7.67 1.74
N MET A 75 1.92 -6.37 1.49
CA MET A 75 0.97 -5.45 2.12
C MET A 75 0.01 -4.90 1.05
N VAL A 76 -1.28 -4.95 1.33
CA VAL A 76 -2.33 -4.40 0.46
C VAL A 76 -3.15 -3.40 1.25
N VAL A 77 -3.43 -2.24 0.67
CA VAL A 77 -4.10 -1.14 1.35
C VAL A 77 -5.05 -0.43 0.39
N ASN A 78 -6.33 -0.34 0.77
CA ASN A 78 -7.28 0.58 0.18
C ASN A 78 -7.61 1.65 1.24
N PRO A 79 -6.79 2.72 1.35
CA PRO A 79 -6.90 3.67 2.45
C PRO A 79 -8.14 4.57 2.30
N PRO A 80 -8.57 5.29 3.34
CA PRO A 80 -9.45 6.44 3.15
C PRO A 80 -8.66 7.54 2.41
N TYR A 81 -8.96 7.72 1.12
CA TYR A 81 -8.20 8.55 0.19
C TYR A 81 -8.94 9.81 -0.26
N VAL A 82 -10.16 10.06 0.22
CA VAL A 82 -10.95 11.21 -0.23
C VAL A 82 -10.51 12.45 0.54
N PRO A 83 -10.22 13.57 -0.14
CA PRO A 83 -9.95 14.84 0.54
C PRO A 83 -11.14 15.29 1.38
N THR A 84 -10.91 15.52 2.65
CA THR A 84 -11.90 15.98 3.63
C THR A 84 -11.29 16.99 4.59
N PRO A 85 -12.10 17.77 5.32
CA PRO A 85 -11.62 18.48 6.49
C PRO A 85 -10.91 17.52 7.46
N GLU A 86 -9.85 18.01 8.12
CA GLU A 86 -9.02 17.17 8.99
C GLU A 86 -9.79 16.67 10.22
N GLU A 87 -10.82 17.42 10.64
CA GLU A 87 -11.69 17.06 11.76
C GLU A 87 -12.56 15.82 11.47
N GLU A 88 -12.72 15.46 10.19
CA GLU A 88 -13.45 14.26 9.77
C GLU A 88 -12.56 13.00 9.78
N VAL A 89 -11.23 13.17 9.83
CA VAL A 89 -10.27 12.06 9.88
C VAL A 89 -10.38 11.32 11.20
N GLY A 90 -10.53 10.00 11.13
CA GLY A 90 -10.71 9.17 12.32
C GLY A 90 -12.08 9.33 12.99
N GLY A 91 -13.04 9.97 12.31
CA GLY A 91 -14.44 9.92 12.70
C GLY A 91 -14.94 8.47 12.80
N GLY A 92 -15.78 8.19 13.79
CA GLY A 92 -16.31 6.85 14.00
C GLY A 92 -17.29 6.41 12.91
N GLY A 93 -17.39 5.10 12.67
CA GLY A 93 -18.38 4.52 11.76
C GLY A 93 -17.95 4.55 10.29
N LEU A 94 -18.85 4.97 9.39
CA LEU A 94 -18.65 4.89 7.94
C LEU A 94 -17.67 5.95 7.40
N SER A 95 -17.48 7.07 8.10
CA SER A 95 -16.56 8.13 7.65
C SER A 95 -15.10 7.65 7.61
N ALA A 96 -14.71 6.77 8.53
CA ALA A 96 -13.39 6.14 8.54
C ALA A 96 -13.05 5.36 7.25
N ALA A 97 -14.05 4.99 6.45
CA ALA A 97 -13.83 4.28 5.19
C ALA A 97 -13.35 5.18 4.05
N TRP A 98 -13.53 6.50 4.13
CA TRP A 98 -13.25 7.41 3.01
C TRP A 98 -12.52 8.70 3.41
N ALA A 99 -12.76 9.25 4.61
CA ALA A 99 -12.21 10.53 5.06
C ALA A 99 -10.68 10.48 5.23
N GLY A 100 -9.97 11.04 4.26
CA GLY A 100 -8.51 10.99 4.16
C GLY A 100 -7.81 12.26 4.65
N GLY A 101 -8.54 13.32 4.98
CA GLY A 101 -7.97 14.58 5.48
C GLY A 101 -7.47 15.49 4.37
N GLU A 102 -6.53 16.36 4.69
CA GLU A 102 -5.96 17.30 3.71
C GLU A 102 -5.38 16.55 2.51
N ASN A 103 -5.83 16.90 1.29
CA ASN A 103 -5.51 16.21 0.04
C ASN A 103 -5.82 14.69 0.04
N GLY A 104 -6.58 14.20 1.02
CA GLY A 104 -6.88 12.78 1.21
C GLY A 104 -5.67 11.95 1.67
N ARG A 105 -4.68 12.58 2.32
CA ARG A 105 -3.38 11.95 2.60
C ARG A 105 -3.05 11.66 4.05
N SER A 106 -3.74 12.26 5.02
CA SER A 106 -3.38 12.16 6.44
C SER A 106 -3.26 10.71 6.92
N VAL A 107 -4.12 9.81 6.42
CA VAL A 107 -4.04 8.38 6.71
C VAL A 107 -3.02 7.65 5.83
N ILE A 108 -2.92 8.01 4.55
CA ILE A 108 -1.95 7.45 3.59
C ILE A 108 -0.52 7.63 4.11
N ASP A 109 -0.14 8.85 4.50
CA ASP A 109 1.22 9.16 4.91
C ASP A 109 1.62 8.38 6.17
N ARG A 110 0.67 8.19 7.10
CA ARG A 110 0.87 7.33 8.28
C ARG A 110 1.06 5.87 7.92
N ILE A 111 0.30 5.36 6.95
CA ILE A 111 0.43 3.98 6.48
C ILE A 111 1.78 3.77 5.77
N LEU A 112 2.26 4.75 5.00
CA LEU A 112 3.57 4.66 4.34
C LEU A 112 4.72 4.54 5.35
N LEU A 113 4.66 5.25 6.49
CA LEU A 113 5.62 5.09 7.58
C LEU A 113 5.57 3.69 8.21
N VAL A 114 4.37 3.15 8.40
CA VAL A 114 4.18 1.79 8.91
C VAL A 114 4.70 0.76 7.92
N ALA A 115 4.37 0.90 6.64
CA ALA A 115 4.84 0.01 5.58
C ALA A 115 6.37 -0.04 5.57
N ASP A 116 7.03 1.10 5.75
CA ASP A 116 8.50 1.15 5.81
C ASP A 116 9.09 0.38 7.00
N ASN A 117 8.39 0.27 8.11
CA ASN A 117 8.85 -0.56 9.23
C ASN A 117 8.52 -2.05 9.06
N LEU A 118 7.37 -2.39 8.44
CA LEU A 118 6.88 -3.77 8.42
C LEU A 118 7.31 -4.58 7.20
N LEU A 119 7.53 -3.93 6.05
CA LEU A 119 7.90 -4.65 4.83
C LEU A 119 9.25 -5.33 4.99
N SER A 120 9.30 -6.62 4.63
CA SER A 120 10.55 -7.37 4.51
C SER A 120 11.43 -6.77 3.39
N ASP A 121 12.69 -7.21 3.30
CA ASP A 121 13.60 -6.74 2.24
C ASP A 121 13.09 -7.08 0.83
N ARG A 122 12.21 -8.08 0.72
CA ARG A 122 11.55 -8.48 -0.55
C ARG A 122 10.09 -8.05 -0.60
N GLY A 123 9.65 -7.27 0.39
CA GLY A 123 8.27 -6.91 0.62
C GLY A 123 7.73 -5.98 -0.45
N TRP A 124 6.46 -6.18 -0.82
CA TRP A 124 5.72 -5.31 -1.72
C TRP A 124 4.55 -4.66 -1.00
N LEU A 125 4.36 -3.36 -1.25
CA LEU A 125 3.16 -2.63 -0.89
C LEU A 125 2.34 -2.36 -2.16
N TYR A 126 1.06 -2.69 -2.14
CA TYR A 126 0.09 -2.25 -3.13
C TYR A 126 -0.90 -1.32 -2.45
N MET A 127 -1.01 -0.10 -2.94
CA MET A 127 -1.91 0.91 -2.37
C MET A 127 -2.73 1.60 -3.46
N LEU A 128 -4.02 1.81 -3.17
CA LEU A 128 -4.91 2.60 -4.02
C LEU A 128 -4.75 4.10 -3.71
N PHE A 129 -4.73 4.93 -4.76
CA PHE A 129 -4.68 6.38 -4.68
C PHE A 129 -5.69 7.01 -5.64
N LEU A 130 -6.33 8.08 -5.19
CA LEU A 130 -7.03 9.03 -6.03
C LEU A 130 -6.04 10.04 -6.63
N ALA A 131 -6.30 10.55 -7.83
CA ALA A 131 -5.46 11.58 -8.47
C ALA A 131 -5.27 12.83 -7.59
N ALA A 132 -6.28 13.19 -6.80
CA ALA A 132 -6.23 14.28 -5.83
C ALA A 132 -5.20 14.06 -4.71
N ASN A 133 -4.76 12.82 -4.47
CA ASN A 133 -3.70 12.52 -3.52
C ASN A 133 -2.30 12.82 -4.09
N ASP A 134 -2.14 13.38 -5.29
CA ASP A 134 -0.84 13.60 -5.93
C ASP A 134 0.11 12.37 -5.83
N PRO A 135 -0.25 11.22 -6.42
CA PRO A 135 0.55 10.00 -6.34
C PRO A 135 1.99 10.18 -6.84
N LEU A 136 2.25 11.18 -7.70
CA LEU A 136 3.60 11.48 -8.16
C LEU A 136 4.49 11.93 -7.01
N GLN A 137 4.02 12.91 -6.22
CA GLN A 137 4.74 13.39 -5.07
C GLN A 137 4.99 12.27 -4.06
N ILE A 138 4.01 11.37 -3.82
CA ILE A 138 4.20 10.19 -2.94
C ILE A 138 5.33 9.32 -3.46
N CYS A 139 5.35 9.04 -4.77
CA CYS A 139 6.37 8.19 -5.36
C CYS A 139 7.77 8.83 -5.24
N LEU A 140 7.88 10.15 -5.38
CA LEU A 140 9.12 10.89 -5.16
C LEU A 140 9.59 10.79 -3.70
N GLU A 141 8.68 11.01 -2.74
CA GLU A 141 8.96 10.91 -1.30
C GLU A 141 9.39 9.49 -0.89
N MET A 142 8.75 8.47 -1.45
CA MET A 142 9.11 7.07 -1.21
C MET A 142 10.44 6.69 -1.86
N ARG A 143 10.76 7.24 -3.04
CA ARG A 143 12.05 7.04 -3.68
C ARG A 143 13.20 7.57 -2.83
N ASP A 144 13.02 8.72 -2.21
CA ASP A 144 14.05 9.30 -1.33
C ASP A 144 14.27 8.44 -0.06
N LYS A 145 13.37 7.49 0.22
CA LYS A 145 13.49 6.44 1.26
C LYS A 145 13.99 5.08 0.71
N GLY A 146 14.44 5.02 -0.54
CA GLY A 146 14.97 3.80 -1.16
C GLY A 146 13.92 2.86 -1.75
N TYR A 147 12.73 3.38 -2.11
CA TYR A 147 11.71 2.58 -2.78
C TYR A 147 11.65 2.81 -4.28
N GLY A 148 11.46 1.72 -5.03
CA GLY A 148 10.92 1.75 -6.38
C GLY A 148 9.39 1.81 -6.34
N ALA A 149 8.78 2.39 -7.37
CA ALA A 149 7.34 2.42 -7.54
C ALA A 149 6.92 1.97 -8.96
N LYS A 150 5.67 1.52 -9.13
CA LYS A 150 5.06 1.26 -10.44
C LYS A 150 3.55 1.33 -10.35
N ILE A 151 2.91 2.10 -11.23
CA ILE A 151 1.45 2.02 -11.44
C ILE A 151 1.16 0.66 -12.07
N VAL A 152 0.43 -0.20 -11.36
CA VAL A 152 0.06 -1.54 -11.84
C VAL A 152 -1.32 -1.57 -12.48
N VAL A 153 -2.22 -0.70 -12.03
CA VAL A 153 -3.56 -0.52 -12.59
C VAL A 153 -3.92 0.96 -12.51
N GLN A 154 -4.57 1.46 -13.54
CA GLN A 154 -5.20 2.78 -13.55
C GLN A 154 -6.61 2.66 -14.12
N ARG A 155 -7.55 3.39 -13.52
CA ARG A 155 -8.91 3.52 -14.04
C ARG A 155 -9.37 4.96 -13.86
N SER A 156 -9.97 5.52 -14.90
CA SER A 156 -10.55 6.86 -14.88
C SER A 156 -12.03 6.80 -15.22
N THR A 157 -12.83 7.53 -14.44
CA THR A 157 -14.21 7.92 -14.74
C THR A 157 -14.25 9.42 -14.97
N GLU A 158 -15.43 10.00 -15.21
CA GLU A 158 -15.58 11.46 -15.29
C GLU A 158 -15.30 12.16 -13.94
N GLU A 159 -15.52 11.44 -12.84
CA GLU A 159 -15.51 11.99 -11.48
C GLU A 159 -14.18 11.72 -10.76
N GLU A 160 -13.54 10.58 -11.05
CA GLU A 160 -12.34 10.15 -10.34
C GLU A 160 -11.33 9.46 -11.25
N THR A 161 -10.05 9.58 -10.87
CA THR A 161 -8.98 8.79 -11.47
C THR A 161 -8.23 8.07 -10.36
N LEU A 162 -8.32 6.74 -10.40
CA LEU A 162 -7.77 5.83 -9.41
C LEU A 162 -6.51 5.14 -9.95
N HIS A 163 -5.52 5.00 -9.09
CA HIS A 163 -4.25 4.33 -9.36
C HIS A 163 -3.99 3.28 -8.30
N VAL A 164 -3.68 2.05 -8.69
CA VAL A 164 -3.04 1.09 -7.81
C VAL A 164 -1.55 1.16 -8.07
N ILE A 165 -0.77 1.52 -7.06
CA ILE A 165 0.68 1.65 -7.16
C ILE A 165 1.32 0.56 -6.32
N LYS A 166 2.27 -0.15 -6.93
CA LYS A 166 3.17 -1.08 -6.26
C LYS A 166 4.43 -0.35 -5.83
N PHE A 167 4.83 -0.50 -4.57
CA PHE A 167 6.12 -0.09 -4.03
C PHE A 167 6.95 -1.30 -3.60
N TRP A 168 8.27 -1.22 -3.72
CA TRP A 168 9.23 -2.23 -3.26
C TRP A 168 10.55 -1.57 -2.88
N ARG A 169 11.35 -2.18 -2.00
CA ARG A 169 12.70 -1.68 -1.70
C ARG A 169 13.62 -1.89 -2.90
N GLU A 170 14.27 -0.83 -3.36
CA GLU A 170 15.38 -0.96 -4.30
C GLU A 170 16.62 -1.40 -3.52
N PHE A 171 17.18 -2.56 -3.87
CA PHE A 171 18.47 -2.96 -3.32
C PHE A 171 19.55 -2.08 -3.95
N ASP A 172 20.16 -1.21 -3.14
CA ASP A 172 21.47 -0.68 -3.45
C ASP A 172 22.45 -1.85 -3.42
N GLY A 173 22.65 -2.49 -4.57
CA GLY A 173 23.79 -3.37 -4.76
C GLY A 173 25.05 -2.54 -4.51
N GLN A 174 25.61 -2.61 -3.30
CA GLN A 174 26.99 -2.26 -3.07
C GLN A 174 27.82 -3.15 -3.99
N LEU A 175 28.17 -2.61 -5.16
CA LEU A 175 29.34 -3.06 -5.88
C LEU A 175 30.51 -2.81 -4.93
N GLU A 176 31.00 -3.87 -4.29
CA GLU A 176 32.29 -3.85 -3.62
C GLU A 176 33.31 -3.22 -4.57
N GLY A 177 33.85 -2.09 -4.13
CA GLY A 177 34.76 -1.28 -4.91
C GLY A 177 36.04 -2.04 -5.19
N ASN A 178 36.36 -2.19 -6.48
CA ASN A 178 37.73 -1.99 -6.90
C ASN A 178 37.84 -0.52 -7.34
N GLU A 179 38.71 0.21 -6.66
CA GLU A 179 38.93 1.65 -6.83
C GLU A 179 39.25 2.02 -8.29
N ALA A 180 38.58 3.05 -8.80
CA ALA A 180 39.18 4.33 -9.16
C ALA A 180 38.29 5.11 -10.15
N GLY A 181 37.90 6.33 -9.75
CA GLY A 181 37.62 7.41 -10.70
C GLY A 181 36.18 7.58 -11.19
N SER A 182 35.67 8.79 -10.95
CA SER A 182 34.64 9.53 -11.70
C SER A 182 33.15 9.26 -11.43
N THR A 183 32.51 10.34 -10.95
CA THR A 183 31.10 10.74 -11.00
C THR A 183 30.04 9.87 -10.29
N PRO A 184 29.10 10.48 -9.52
CA PRO A 184 28.00 9.74 -8.93
C PRO A 184 27.12 9.19 -10.05
N LYS A 185 27.07 7.86 -10.18
CA LYS A 185 26.19 7.19 -11.13
C LYS A 185 24.76 7.27 -10.61
N SER A 186 23.89 7.85 -11.43
CA SER A 186 22.45 7.91 -11.26
C SER A 186 21.83 6.52 -11.09
N ALA A 187 20.87 6.42 -10.17
CA ALA A 187 19.98 5.28 -9.96
C ALA A 187 19.29 4.81 -11.27
N PRO A 188 18.75 3.58 -11.35
CA PRO A 188 18.21 3.04 -12.59
C PRO A 188 16.96 3.81 -13.05
N GLN A 189 17.13 4.73 -14.00
CA GLN A 189 16.09 5.61 -14.55
C GLN A 189 14.91 4.86 -15.22
N ARG A 190 15.09 3.62 -15.69
CA ARG A 190 14.12 2.95 -16.59
C ARG A 190 12.73 2.69 -16.00
N GLY A 191 12.62 2.42 -14.70
CA GLY A 191 11.31 2.24 -14.05
C GLY A 191 10.58 3.58 -13.87
N TRP A 192 11.36 4.61 -13.60
CA TRP A 192 10.89 5.96 -13.32
C TRP A 192 10.51 6.72 -14.58
N ASP A 193 11.26 6.59 -15.68
CA ASP A 193 10.88 7.19 -16.96
C ASP A 193 9.51 6.68 -17.43
N PHE A 194 9.17 5.42 -17.15
CA PHE A 194 7.85 4.87 -17.44
C PHE A 194 6.76 5.49 -16.56
N ILE A 195 7.00 5.60 -15.24
CA ILE A 195 6.07 6.28 -14.32
C ILE A 195 5.92 7.75 -14.70
N PHE A 196 7.02 8.49 -14.88
CA PHE A 196 6.99 9.87 -15.31
C PHE A 196 6.33 10.00 -16.67
N SER A 197 6.52 9.10 -17.64
CA SER A 197 5.83 9.17 -18.93
C SER A 197 4.32 8.89 -18.81
N GLN A 198 3.94 7.97 -17.92
CA GLN A 198 2.53 7.70 -17.63
C GLN A 198 1.94 8.93 -16.96
N ILE A 199 2.56 9.44 -15.88
CA ILE A 199 2.14 10.57 -15.04
C ILE A 199 2.22 11.94 -15.75
N SER A 200 3.21 12.21 -16.59
CA SER A 200 3.35 13.48 -17.30
C SER A 200 2.30 13.66 -18.39
N ARG A 201 1.82 12.57 -19.02
CA ARG A 201 0.63 12.61 -19.88
C ARG A 201 -0.64 13.08 -19.15
N PHE A 202 -0.67 13.07 -17.82
CA PHE A 202 -1.83 13.54 -17.04
C PHE A 202 -1.90 15.07 -16.90
N ARG A 203 -0.77 15.78 -17.06
CA ARG A 203 -0.78 17.26 -16.99
C ARG A 203 -1.34 17.90 -18.26
N GLU A 204 -1.41 17.16 -19.37
CA GLU A 204 -1.82 17.68 -20.69
C GLU A 204 -3.32 17.47 -21.00
N THR A 205 -4.07 16.76 -20.16
CA THR A 205 -5.52 16.50 -20.36
C THR A 205 -6.44 17.30 -19.42
N LYS A 206 -6.07 18.54 -19.08
CA LYS A 206 -7.02 19.54 -18.57
C LYS A 206 -7.46 20.48 -19.68
#